data_AF-A0A7V5BFP2-F1
#
_entry.id   AF-A0A7V5BFP2-F1
#
_cell.length_a   1.000
_cell.length_b   1.000
_cell.length_c   1.000
_cell.angle_alpha   90.00
_cell.angle_beta   90.00
_cell.angle_gamma   90.00
#
_symmetry.space_group_name_H-M   'P 1'
#
loop_
_entity.id
_entity.type
_entity.pdbx_description
1 polymer ?
#
loop_
_entity_poly.entity_id
_entity_poly.type
_entity_poly.pdbx_seq_one_letter_code
_entity_poly.pdbx_strand_id
1 'polypeptide(L)'
;MADVLQKTNTSISDDNRLFEELKETLLREDREALQRLQDILDQPEKLSHKMSPVLEKRLSLFKEAFPKEYKAIIEKIIAEKLANSKEELLEAIYPIMGKLIKKYISLQFQLLRESIDQKMKFSIWHKIKTKSKVFFTGVKSDEIILGDLIDSSIENVFIIQKHSGLLIASTNDDPTLHDDLIAGMMTAIKSFAEDAFDKNGAELEVISYDNYQLLLESYYSYYFVVAVTGNISSAQNAKIHEKMNTFARKNLNRNTVKTGQFSPSLSIKLKSFFLSNPLP
;
A
#
# COMPACT_ATOMS: atom_id res chain seq x y z
N MET A 1 -45.22 -86.15 -61.44
CA MET A 1 -44.48 -84.93 -61.81
C MET A 1 -44.68 -83.76 -60.85
N ALA A 2 -45.77 -83.70 -60.05
CA ALA A 2 -45.97 -82.64 -59.05
C ALA A 2 -45.12 -82.79 -57.76
N ASP A 3 -44.74 -84.02 -57.39
CA ASP A 3 -44.08 -84.33 -56.10
C ASP A 3 -42.57 -83.99 -56.06
N VAL A 4 -41.92 -83.90 -57.23
CA VAL A 4 -40.48 -83.57 -57.36
C VAL A 4 -40.24 -82.05 -57.35
N LEU A 5 -41.22 -81.25 -57.78
CA LEU A 5 -41.15 -79.78 -57.77
C LEU A 5 -41.45 -79.19 -56.38
N GLN A 6 -42.17 -79.92 -55.51
CA GLN A 6 -42.45 -79.49 -54.14
C GLN A 6 -41.26 -79.74 -53.19
N LYS A 7 -40.51 -80.85 -53.40
CA LYS A 7 -39.27 -81.17 -52.64
C LYS A 7 -38.08 -80.27 -52.96
N THR A 8 -37.95 -79.83 -54.22
CA THR A 8 -36.87 -78.94 -54.65
C THR A 8 -37.07 -77.50 -54.15
N ASN A 9 -38.31 -77.00 -54.14
CA ASN A 9 -38.64 -75.69 -53.55
C ASN A 9 -38.53 -75.65 -52.01
N THR A 10 -38.76 -76.76 -51.32
CA THR A 10 -38.55 -76.85 -49.85
C THR A 10 -37.07 -76.93 -49.48
N SER A 11 -36.26 -77.71 -50.21
CA SER A 11 -34.80 -77.78 -50.00
C SER A 11 -34.08 -76.44 -50.25
N ILE A 12 -34.47 -75.68 -51.29
CA ILE A 12 -33.90 -74.35 -51.59
C ILE A 12 -34.33 -73.31 -50.55
N SER A 13 -35.55 -73.45 -50.01
CA SER A 13 -36.04 -72.67 -48.87
C SER A 13 -35.21 -72.93 -47.61
N ASP A 14 -34.89 -74.20 -47.35
CA ASP A 14 -34.15 -74.60 -46.14
C ASP A 14 -32.67 -74.23 -46.21
N ASP A 15 -32.03 -74.33 -47.38
CA ASP A 15 -30.64 -73.84 -47.59
C ASP A 15 -30.54 -72.32 -47.46
N ASN A 16 -31.53 -71.57 -47.95
CA ASN A 16 -31.59 -70.12 -47.75
C ASN A 16 -31.82 -69.75 -46.27
N ARG A 17 -32.60 -70.54 -45.53
CA ARG A 17 -32.78 -70.34 -44.08
C ARG A 17 -31.50 -70.64 -43.30
N LEU A 18 -30.79 -71.72 -43.64
CA LEU A 18 -29.50 -72.05 -43.03
C LEU A 18 -28.43 -71.01 -43.37
N PHE A 19 -28.45 -70.46 -44.58
CA PHE A 19 -27.56 -69.37 -44.98
C PHE A 19 -27.86 -68.07 -44.23
N GLU A 20 -29.14 -67.71 -44.06
CA GLU A 20 -29.52 -66.54 -43.25
C GLU A 20 -29.23 -66.77 -41.75
N GLU A 21 -29.41 -67.97 -41.21
CA GLU A 21 -29.00 -68.30 -39.83
C GLU A 21 -27.48 -68.22 -39.65
N LEU A 22 -26.70 -68.70 -40.62
CA LEU A 22 -25.23 -68.61 -40.59
C LEU A 22 -24.77 -67.16 -40.70
N LYS A 23 -25.39 -66.37 -41.58
CA LYS A 23 -25.11 -64.94 -41.77
C LYS A 23 -25.47 -64.13 -40.53
N GLU A 24 -26.62 -64.40 -39.91
CA GLU A 24 -26.98 -63.80 -38.62
C GLU A 24 -26.00 -64.22 -37.52
N THR A 25 -25.59 -65.49 -37.47
CA THR A 25 -24.66 -65.97 -36.44
C THR A 25 -23.25 -65.39 -36.60
N LEU A 26 -22.73 -65.33 -37.83
CA LEU A 26 -21.41 -64.79 -38.14
C LEU A 26 -21.35 -63.27 -37.96
N LEU A 27 -22.43 -62.54 -38.28
CA LEU A 27 -22.47 -61.08 -38.19
C LEU A 27 -23.02 -60.56 -36.86
N ARG A 28 -23.46 -61.43 -35.95
CA ARG A 28 -24.04 -61.02 -34.66
C ARG A 28 -23.06 -60.19 -33.84
N GLU A 29 -21.82 -60.64 -33.71
CA GLU A 29 -20.79 -59.92 -32.94
C GLU A 29 -20.49 -58.54 -33.54
N ASP A 30 -20.38 -58.45 -34.86
CA ASP A 30 -20.12 -57.19 -35.58
C ASP A 30 -21.29 -56.21 -35.41
N ARG A 31 -22.53 -56.68 -35.54
CA ARG A 31 -23.73 -55.86 -35.34
C ARG A 31 -23.85 -55.40 -33.89
N GLU A 32 -23.59 -56.26 -32.93
CA GLU A 32 -23.57 -55.88 -31.51
C GLU A 32 -22.47 -54.86 -31.19
N ALA A 33 -21.30 -54.99 -31.81
CA ALA A 33 -20.21 -54.03 -31.66
C ALA A 33 -20.58 -52.67 -32.25
N LEU A 34 -21.22 -52.64 -33.43
CA LEU A 34 -21.73 -51.43 -34.07
C LEU A 34 -22.84 -50.78 -33.23
N GLN A 35 -23.79 -51.56 -32.71
CA GLN A 35 -24.87 -51.08 -31.85
C GLN A 35 -24.30 -50.44 -30.57
N ARG A 36 -23.31 -51.06 -29.93
CA ARG A 36 -22.61 -50.50 -28.76
C ARG A 36 -21.88 -49.19 -29.08
N LEU A 37 -21.27 -49.10 -30.26
CA LEU A 37 -20.59 -47.89 -30.72
C LEU A 37 -21.59 -46.76 -30.97
N GLN A 38 -22.71 -47.08 -31.61
CA GLN A 38 -23.81 -46.16 -31.89
C GLN A 38 -24.43 -45.66 -30.57
N ASP A 39 -24.68 -46.53 -29.60
CA ASP A 39 -25.17 -46.17 -28.26
C ASP A 39 -24.21 -45.24 -27.49
N ILE A 40 -22.89 -45.36 -27.71
CA ILE A 40 -21.90 -44.47 -27.09
C ILE A 40 -21.88 -43.10 -27.77
N LEU A 41 -22.07 -43.05 -29.10
CA LEU A 41 -22.05 -41.81 -29.88
C LEU A 41 -23.35 -41.01 -29.75
N ASP A 42 -24.50 -41.69 -29.72
CA ASP A 42 -25.83 -41.08 -29.63
C ASP A 42 -26.13 -40.59 -28.20
N GLN A 43 -25.41 -41.09 -27.18
CA GLN A 43 -25.55 -40.68 -25.80
C GLN A 43 -24.42 -39.73 -25.38
N PRO A 44 -24.68 -38.41 -25.24
CA PRO A 44 -23.64 -37.41 -24.96
C PRO A 44 -22.91 -37.67 -23.63
N GLU A 45 -23.55 -38.29 -22.65
CA GLU A 45 -22.94 -38.65 -21.36
C GLU A 45 -21.90 -39.78 -21.49
N LYS A 46 -22.21 -40.83 -22.26
CA LYS A 46 -21.28 -41.94 -22.53
C LYS A 46 -20.10 -41.48 -23.37
N LEU A 47 -20.37 -40.64 -24.38
CA LEU A 47 -19.35 -40.02 -25.20
C LEU A 47 -18.41 -39.15 -24.35
N SER A 48 -18.99 -38.28 -23.51
CA SER A 48 -18.23 -37.42 -22.58
C SER A 48 -17.34 -38.26 -21.68
N HIS A 49 -17.87 -39.28 -21.00
CA HIS A 49 -17.09 -40.16 -20.14
C HIS A 49 -15.93 -40.86 -20.88
N LYS A 50 -16.13 -41.28 -22.14
CA LYS A 50 -15.08 -41.91 -22.97
C LYS A 50 -14.04 -40.89 -23.45
N MET A 51 -14.42 -39.64 -23.67
CA MET A 51 -13.56 -38.56 -24.15
C MET A 51 -12.82 -37.81 -23.05
N SER A 52 -13.37 -37.73 -21.83
CA SER A 52 -12.79 -37.01 -20.69
C SER A 52 -11.31 -37.34 -20.44
N PRO A 53 -10.87 -38.61 -20.43
CA PRO A 53 -9.45 -38.93 -20.20
C PRO A 53 -8.53 -38.37 -21.30
N VAL A 54 -9.01 -38.33 -22.55
CA VAL A 54 -8.26 -37.79 -23.69
C VAL A 54 -8.20 -36.27 -23.61
N LEU A 55 -9.31 -35.63 -23.24
CA LEU A 55 -9.39 -34.18 -23.06
C LEU A 55 -8.55 -33.72 -21.87
N GLU A 56 -8.60 -34.42 -20.74
CA GLU A 56 -7.80 -34.14 -19.55
C GLU A 56 -6.30 -34.27 -19.85
N LYS A 57 -5.89 -35.33 -20.57
CA LYS A 57 -4.50 -35.49 -21.00
C LYS A 57 -4.06 -34.33 -21.90
N ARG A 58 -4.90 -33.93 -22.86
CA ARG A 58 -4.59 -32.82 -23.78
C ARG A 58 -4.57 -31.48 -23.06
N LEU A 59 -5.46 -31.26 -22.10
CA LEU A 59 -5.50 -30.07 -21.26
C LEU A 59 -4.27 -29.99 -20.33
N SER A 60 -3.79 -31.12 -19.84
CA SER A 60 -2.58 -31.20 -19.00
C SER A 60 -1.34 -30.82 -19.80
N LEU A 61 -1.18 -31.37 -21.01
CA LEU A 61 -0.11 -30.98 -21.93
C LEU A 61 -0.20 -29.50 -22.33
N PHE A 62 -1.41 -28.99 -22.55
CA PHE A 62 -1.61 -27.57 -22.80
C PHE A 62 -1.17 -26.71 -21.62
N LYS A 63 -1.53 -27.07 -20.38
CA LYS A 63 -1.10 -26.35 -19.17
C LYS A 63 0.42 -26.33 -19.01
N GLU A 64 1.12 -27.39 -19.40
CA GLU A 64 2.58 -27.45 -19.38
C GLU A 64 3.24 -26.57 -20.47
N ALA A 65 2.64 -26.51 -21.67
CA ALA A 65 3.13 -25.71 -22.79
C ALA A 65 2.74 -24.22 -22.68
N PHE A 66 1.64 -23.92 -21.99
CA PHE A 66 1.02 -22.59 -21.90
C PHE A 66 2.00 -21.50 -21.46
N PRO A 67 2.81 -21.67 -20.39
CA PRO A 67 3.75 -20.64 -19.95
C PRO A 67 4.82 -20.31 -21.00
N LYS A 68 5.15 -21.24 -21.90
CA LYS A 68 6.16 -21.03 -22.95
C LYS A 68 5.57 -20.36 -24.17
N GLU A 69 4.45 -20.87 -24.67
CA GLU A 69 3.83 -20.36 -25.90
C GLU A 69 3.22 -18.97 -25.72
N TYR A 70 2.60 -18.72 -24.57
CA TYR A 70 1.91 -17.45 -24.31
C TYR A 70 2.75 -16.44 -23.56
N LYS A 71 4.02 -16.75 -23.28
CA LYS A 71 4.93 -15.87 -22.52
C LYS A 71 4.92 -14.44 -23.06
N ALA A 72 5.14 -14.27 -24.36
CA ALA A 72 5.23 -12.95 -24.99
C ALA A 72 3.90 -12.18 -24.91
N ILE A 73 2.77 -12.87 -25.04
CA ILE A 73 1.44 -12.26 -24.95
C ILE A 73 1.15 -11.84 -23.50
N ILE A 74 1.46 -12.71 -22.53
CA ILE A 74 1.32 -12.42 -21.11
C ILE A 74 2.21 -11.25 -20.72
N GLU A 75 3.48 -11.24 -21.14
CA GLU A 75 4.40 -10.13 -20.91
C GLU A 75 3.87 -8.83 -21.49
N LYS A 76 3.30 -8.85 -22.70
CA LYS A 76 2.68 -7.68 -23.32
C LYS A 76 1.46 -7.20 -22.53
N ILE A 77 0.56 -8.09 -22.14
CA ILE A 77 -0.62 -7.75 -21.32
C ILE A 77 -0.20 -7.18 -19.98
N ILE A 78 0.79 -7.78 -19.33
CA ILE A 78 1.35 -7.28 -18.06
C ILE A 78 1.94 -5.88 -18.29
N ALA A 79 2.74 -5.68 -19.32
CA ALA A 79 3.35 -4.39 -19.62
C ALA A 79 2.31 -3.30 -19.90
N GLU A 80 1.28 -3.59 -20.68
CA GLU A 80 0.15 -2.68 -20.93
C GLU A 80 -0.62 -2.40 -19.63
N LYS A 81 -0.90 -3.43 -18.82
CA LYS A 81 -1.58 -3.26 -17.54
C LYS A 81 -0.75 -2.43 -16.56
N LEU A 82 0.57 -2.62 -16.53
CA LEU A 82 1.49 -1.81 -15.71
C LEU A 82 1.53 -0.35 -16.18
N ALA A 83 1.52 -0.12 -17.49
CA ALA A 83 1.50 1.22 -18.08
C ALA A 83 0.18 1.96 -17.82
N ASN A 84 -0.94 1.22 -17.76
CA ASN A 84 -2.29 1.76 -17.59
C ASN A 84 -2.76 1.82 -16.11
N SER A 85 -2.20 1.01 -15.22
CA SER A 85 -2.50 1.00 -13.76
C SER A 85 -1.45 1.78 -12.96
N LYS A 86 -1.00 2.94 -13.47
CA LYS A 86 0.01 3.76 -12.77
C LYS A 86 -0.50 4.24 -11.41
N GLU A 87 -1.73 4.73 -11.28
CA GLU A 87 -2.30 5.13 -9.99
C GLU A 87 -2.32 4.00 -8.95
N GLU A 88 -2.83 2.81 -9.27
CA GLU A 88 -2.90 1.68 -8.31
C GLU A 88 -1.50 1.25 -7.84
N LEU A 89 -0.52 1.23 -8.76
CA LEU A 89 0.86 0.92 -8.41
C LEU A 89 1.47 2.01 -7.54
N LEU A 90 1.17 3.27 -7.82
CA LEU A 90 1.62 4.39 -7.00
C LEU A 90 1.06 4.30 -5.58
N GLU A 91 -0.23 4.02 -5.39
CA GLU A 91 -0.83 3.83 -4.06
C GLU A 91 -0.14 2.72 -3.26
N ALA A 92 0.25 1.62 -3.92
CA ALA A 92 0.97 0.52 -3.27
C ALA A 92 2.44 0.87 -2.97
N ILE A 93 3.09 1.64 -3.85
CA ILE A 93 4.53 1.93 -3.77
C ILE A 93 4.82 3.13 -2.87
N TYR A 94 3.97 4.16 -2.84
CA TYR A 94 4.19 5.40 -2.09
C TYR A 94 4.50 5.17 -0.60
N PRO A 95 3.76 4.31 0.15
CA PRO A 95 4.07 4.03 1.55
C PRO A 95 5.45 3.41 1.75
N ILE A 96 5.91 2.59 0.80
CA ILE A 96 7.22 1.95 0.83
C ILE A 96 8.30 2.98 0.50
N MET A 97 8.08 3.81 -0.51
CA MET A 97 8.99 4.89 -0.90
C MET A 97 9.17 5.91 0.22
N GLY A 98 8.09 6.34 0.87
CA GLY A 98 8.17 7.23 2.03
C GLY A 98 9.01 6.65 3.17
N LYS A 99 8.84 5.36 3.48
CA LYS A 99 9.70 4.66 4.46
C LYS A 99 11.16 4.63 4.03
N LEU A 100 11.45 4.38 2.75
CA LEU A 100 12.80 4.33 2.20
C LEU A 100 13.48 5.70 2.24
N ILE A 101 12.76 6.77 1.86
CA ILE A 101 13.26 8.14 1.92
C ILE A 101 13.58 8.52 3.37
N LYS A 102 12.67 8.27 4.33
CA LYS A 102 12.91 8.51 5.76
C LYS A 102 14.15 7.75 6.26
N LYS A 103 14.31 6.49 5.86
CA LYS A 103 15.49 5.67 6.21
C LYS A 103 16.78 6.23 5.62
N TYR A 104 16.76 6.67 4.37
CA TYR A 104 17.93 7.25 3.70
C TYR A 104 18.36 8.56 4.37
N ILE A 105 17.42 9.45 4.66
CA ILE A 105 17.68 10.72 5.35
C ILE A 105 18.31 10.45 6.72
N SER A 106 17.73 9.53 7.51
CA SER A 106 18.27 9.14 8.82
C SER A 106 19.72 8.64 8.73
N LEU A 107 20.02 7.79 7.73
CA LEU A 107 21.37 7.31 7.49
C LEU A 107 22.35 8.45 7.15
N GLN A 108 21.96 9.40 6.29
CA GLN A 108 22.82 10.54 5.95
C GLN A 108 23.11 11.43 7.16
N PHE A 109 22.13 11.67 8.02
CA PHE A 109 22.34 12.40 9.27
C PHE A 109 23.28 11.66 10.23
N GLN A 110 23.16 10.34 10.32
CA GLN A 110 24.09 9.53 11.11
C GLN A 110 25.53 9.67 10.60
N LEU A 111 25.73 9.55 9.29
CA LEU A 111 27.06 9.69 8.67
C LEU A 111 27.64 11.11 8.85
N LEU A 112 26.80 12.13 8.77
CA LEU A 112 27.19 13.51 9.05
C LEU A 112 27.64 13.66 10.51
N ARG A 113 26.87 13.12 11.45
CA ARG A 113 27.22 13.13 12.88
C ARG A 113 28.54 12.43 13.16
N GLU A 114 28.73 11.23 12.61
CA GLU A 114 29.98 10.49 12.73
C GLU A 114 31.17 11.29 12.18
N SER A 115 30.97 11.99 11.05
CA SER A 115 31.99 12.86 10.45
C SER A 115 32.32 14.08 11.31
N ILE A 116 31.33 14.68 11.95
CA ILE A 116 31.50 15.80 12.89
C ILE A 116 32.24 15.31 14.14
N ASP A 117 31.80 14.19 14.72
CA ASP A 117 32.42 13.59 15.91
C ASP A 117 33.89 13.25 15.67
N GLN A 118 34.24 12.72 14.50
CA GLN A 118 35.63 12.43 14.13
C GLN A 118 36.48 13.71 13.99
N LYS A 119 35.96 14.75 13.31
CA LYS A 119 36.66 16.05 13.18
C LYS A 119 36.83 16.76 14.52
N MET A 120 35.82 16.66 15.39
CA MET A 120 35.84 17.24 16.73
C MET A 120 36.83 16.51 17.66
N LYS A 121 36.87 15.17 17.63
CA LYS A 121 37.90 14.40 18.34
C LYS A 121 39.31 14.77 17.90
N PHE A 122 39.54 14.99 16.60
CA PHE A 122 40.85 15.42 16.09
C PHE A 122 41.22 16.86 16.52
N SER A 123 40.26 17.80 16.53
CA SER A 123 40.49 19.19 16.93
C SER A 123 40.70 19.36 18.44
N ILE A 124 39.98 18.60 19.27
CA ILE A 124 40.13 18.61 20.72
C ILE A 124 41.47 17.98 21.13
N TRP A 125 41.90 16.88 20.49
CA TRP A 125 43.19 16.26 20.80
C TRP A 125 44.39 17.16 20.42
N HIS A 126 44.28 17.92 19.32
CA HIS A 126 45.29 18.92 18.96
C HIS A 126 45.26 20.19 19.86
N LYS A 127 44.07 20.66 20.28
CA LYS A 127 43.96 21.78 21.24
C LYS A 127 44.46 21.42 22.64
N ILE A 128 44.20 20.21 23.14
CA ILE A 128 44.68 19.76 24.46
C ILE A 128 46.20 19.58 24.49
N LYS A 129 46.82 19.06 23.41
CA LYS A 129 48.29 18.98 23.31
C LYS A 129 48.98 20.35 23.21
N THR A 130 48.25 21.39 22.81
CA THR A 130 48.79 22.76 22.68
C THR A 130 48.53 23.60 23.94
N LYS A 131 47.51 23.28 24.75
CA LYS A 131 47.18 24.00 26.01
C LYS A 131 48.02 23.59 27.23
N SER A 132 48.82 22.53 27.18
CA SER A 132 49.75 22.20 28.29
C SER A 132 50.96 23.15 28.39
N LYS A 133 51.14 24.08 27.44
CA LYS A 133 52.20 25.12 27.47
C LYS A 133 51.71 26.52 27.86
N VAL A 134 50.42 26.72 28.16
CA VAL A 134 49.87 28.06 28.46
C VAL A 134 49.08 28.02 29.77
N PHE A 135 49.75 27.59 30.85
CA PHE A 135 49.18 27.59 32.21
C PHE A 135 49.60 28.84 33.02
N PHE A 136 49.85 29.98 32.37
CA PHE A 136 50.26 31.22 33.05
C PHE A 136 49.38 32.46 32.79
N THR A 137 48.27 32.37 32.06
CA THR A 137 47.42 33.56 31.88
C THR A 137 45.97 33.20 32.13
N GLY A 138 45.51 33.53 33.35
CA GLY A 138 44.11 33.52 33.71
C GLY A 138 43.34 34.46 32.78
N VAL A 139 42.54 33.86 31.90
CA VAL A 139 41.48 34.55 31.16
C VAL A 139 40.26 33.62 31.23
N LYS A 140 39.13 34.22 31.56
CA LYS A 140 37.83 33.59 31.77
C LYS A 140 37.46 32.66 30.61
N SER A 141 36.85 31.54 30.96
CA SER A 141 36.40 30.49 30.05
C SER A 141 35.23 30.93 29.16
N ASP A 142 35.50 31.80 28.18
CA ASP A 142 34.52 32.25 27.19
C ASP A 142 34.54 31.37 25.91
N GLU A 143 34.91 30.09 26.02
CA GLU A 143 34.94 29.14 24.88
C GLU A 143 34.08 27.87 25.13
N ILE A 144 32.94 28.02 25.82
CA ILE A 144 31.82 27.06 25.74
C ILE A 144 30.57 27.84 25.29
N ILE A 145 30.64 28.41 24.10
CA ILE A 145 29.48 29.06 23.46
C ILE A 145 29.52 28.70 21.97
N LEU A 146 29.17 27.47 21.65
CA LEU A 146 28.78 27.02 20.30
C LEU A 146 27.69 25.95 20.45
N GLY A 147 26.76 26.22 21.35
CA GLY A 147 25.60 25.39 21.68
C GLY A 147 24.38 26.22 22.06
N ASP A 148 24.31 27.47 21.60
CA ASP A 148 23.03 28.19 21.51
C ASP A 148 22.32 27.56 20.29
N LEU A 149 21.59 26.43 20.41
CA LEU A 149 20.25 26.38 20.99
C LEU A 149 19.47 27.64 20.61
N ILE A 150 19.10 27.74 19.33
CA ILE A 150 17.79 28.31 19.03
C ILE A 150 16.82 27.29 19.62
N ASP A 151 16.39 27.52 20.87
CA ASP A 151 15.41 26.66 21.53
C ASP A 151 14.16 26.63 20.67
N SER A 152 13.92 25.51 19.98
CA SER A 152 12.70 25.34 19.20
C SER A 152 11.54 25.11 20.15
N SER A 153 10.58 26.02 20.19
CA SER A 153 9.39 25.95 21.06
C SER A 153 8.14 25.64 20.24
N ILE A 154 7.32 24.72 20.74
CA ILE A 154 5.95 24.56 20.24
C ILE A 154 5.13 25.70 20.83
N GLU A 155 4.65 26.60 20.00
CA GLU A 155 3.79 27.71 20.41
C GLU A 155 2.35 27.22 20.54
N ASN A 156 1.86 26.59 19.47
CA ASN A 156 0.45 26.22 19.37
C ASN A 156 0.21 24.92 18.64
N VAL A 157 -0.83 24.21 19.05
CA VAL A 157 -1.32 23.01 18.36
C VAL A 157 -2.81 23.15 18.11
N PHE A 158 -3.22 22.92 16.87
CA PHE A 158 -4.61 22.93 16.44
C PHE A 158 -4.99 21.55 15.91
N ILE A 159 -6.24 21.16 16.18
CA ILE A 159 -6.90 20.02 15.55
C ILE A 159 -8.05 20.57 14.74
N ILE A 160 -8.02 20.34 13.43
CA ILE A 160 -8.96 20.95 12.47
C ILE A 160 -9.65 19.86 11.67
N GLN A 161 -10.95 20.00 11.41
CA GLN A 161 -11.70 19.07 10.58
C GLN A 161 -11.31 19.21 9.10
N LYS A 162 -10.96 18.09 8.43
CA LYS A 162 -10.32 18.08 7.10
C LYS A 162 -11.16 18.75 5.99
N HIS A 163 -12.49 18.66 6.06
CA HIS A 163 -13.37 19.15 4.99
C HIS A 163 -13.98 20.53 5.24
N SER A 164 -14.40 20.81 6.47
CA SER A 164 -15.07 22.08 6.80
C SER A 164 -14.10 23.17 7.26
N GLY A 165 -12.90 22.80 7.67
CA GLY A 165 -11.95 23.70 8.34
C GLY A 165 -12.38 24.12 9.75
N LEU A 166 -13.40 23.48 10.33
CA LEU A 166 -13.83 23.76 11.69
C LEU A 166 -12.76 23.35 12.71
N LEU A 167 -12.52 24.23 13.68
CA LEU A 167 -11.62 23.98 14.78
C LEU A 167 -12.24 23.00 15.78
N ILE A 168 -11.56 21.90 16.04
CA ILE A 168 -11.97 20.87 17.00
C ILE A 168 -11.35 21.13 18.37
N ALA A 169 -10.08 21.52 18.41
CA ALA A 169 -9.37 21.88 19.64
C ALA A 169 -8.13 22.74 19.35
N SER A 170 -7.74 23.59 20.30
CA SER A 170 -6.51 24.39 20.26
C SER A 170 -5.82 24.40 21.63
N THR A 171 -4.53 24.74 21.66
CA THR A 171 -3.76 24.90 22.91
C THR A 171 -3.82 26.31 23.49
N ASN A 172 -4.40 27.27 22.75
CA ASN A 172 -4.56 28.65 23.18
C ASN A 172 -5.49 28.71 24.41
N ASP A 173 -5.11 29.54 25.39
CA ASP A 173 -5.85 29.70 26.65
C ASP A 173 -7.18 30.43 26.46
N ASP A 174 -7.33 31.17 25.37
CA ASP A 174 -8.52 31.94 25.04
C ASP A 174 -8.92 31.66 23.58
N PRO A 175 -9.71 30.60 23.31
CA PRO A 175 -10.17 30.27 21.96
C PRO A 175 -11.16 31.35 21.51
N THR A 176 -10.60 32.42 20.96
CA THR A 176 -11.37 33.54 20.42
C THR A 176 -11.84 33.21 19.00
N LEU A 177 -12.68 34.09 18.43
CA LEU A 177 -13.04 34.10 17.00
C LEU A 177 -11.81 34.01 16.07
N HIS A 178 -10.61 34.34 16.59
CA HIS A 178 -9.34 34.29 15.89
C HIS A 178 -8.87 32.86 15.58
N ASP A 179 -9.08 31.88 16.46
CA ASP A 179 -8.63 30.49 16.25
C ASP A 179 -9.45 29.79 15.16
N ASP A 180 -10.76 30.07 15.09
CA ASP A 180 -11.63 29.59 14.02
C ASP A 180 -11.23 30.17 12.65
N LEU A 181 -10.83 31.45 12.62
CA LEU A 181 -10.32 32.10 11.42
C LEU A 181 -8.98 31.50 10.99
N ILE A 182 -8.06 31.23 11.93
CA ILE A 182 -6.79 30.56 11.65
C ILE A 182 -7.07 29.15 11.09
N ALA A 183 -7.99 28.39 11.67
CA ALA A 183 -8.35 27.06 11.18
C ALA A 183 -8.93 27.07 9.76
N GLY A 184 -9.79 28.05 9.46
CA GLY A 184 -10.30 28.30 8.11
C GLY A 184 -9.18 28.66 7.13
N MET A 185 -8.27 29.54 7.53
CA MET A 185 -7.11 29.95 6.73
C MET A 185 -6.17 28.77 6.45
N MET A 186 -5.88 27.93 7.45
CA MET A 186 -5.04 26.74 7.28
C MET A 186 -5.65 25.77 6.29
N THR A 187 -6.97 25.56 6.38
CA THR A 187 -7.69 24.70 5.43
C THR A 187 -7.64 25.28 4.03
N ALA A 188 -7.84 26.59 3.87
CA ALA A 188 -7.76 27.26 2.58
C ALA A 188 -6.36 27.18 1.97
N ILE A 189 -5.29 27.42 2.74
CA ILE A 189 -3.91 27.30 2.26
C ILE A 189 -3.60 25.86 1.86
N LYS A 190 -3.99 24.89 2.69
CA LYS A 190 -3.81 23.46 2.42
C LYS A 190 -4.52 23.06 1.13
N SER A 191 -5.81 23.36 1.00
CA SER A 191 -6.59 23.05 -0.20
C SER A 191 -6.03 23.77 -1.42
N PHE A 192 -5.70 25.06 -1.32
CA PHE A 192 -5.11 25.80 -2.43
C PHE A 192 -3.77 25.21 -2.89
N ALA A 193 -2.89 24.84 -1.96
CA ALA A 193 -1.62 24.22 -2.30
C ALA A 193 -1.80 22.83 -2.94
N GLU A 194 -2.72 22.03 -2.42
CA GLU A 194 -3.03 20.69 -2.95
C GLU A 194 -3.68 20.78 -4.34
N ASP A 195 -4.61 21.72 -4.55
CA ASP A 195 -5.29 21.95 -5.83
C ASP A 195 -4.35 22.59 -6.88
N ALA A 196 -3.50 23.54 -6.48
CA ALA A 196 -2.64 24.26 -7.41
C ALA A 196 -1.45 23.43 -7.90
N PHE A 197 -0.98 22.50 -7.07
CA PHE A 197 0.17 21.65 -7.37
C PHE A 197 -0.23 20.20 -7.60
N ASP A 198 -1.52 19.93 -7.86
CA ASP A 198 -2.18 18.63 -7.94
C ASP A 198 -1.38 17.60 -8.77
N LYS A 199 -0.48 16.94 -8.04
CA LYS A 199 0.41 15.89 -8.51
C LYS A 199 0.21 14.73 -7.56
N ASN A 200 -0.75 13.87 -7.88
CA ASN A 200 -0.81 12.50 -7.38
C ASN A 200 -0.84 12.37 -5.84
N GLY A 201 -1.73 13.12 -5.16
CA GLY A 201 -1.98 12.92 -3.73
C GLY A 201 -0.86 13.41 -2.80
N ALA A 202 -0.03 14.34 -3.26
CA ALA A 202 0.86 15.09 -2.37
C ALA A 202 0.05 15.92 -1.38
N GLU A 203 0.33 15.79 -0.08
CA GLU A 203 -0.30 16.59 0.96
C GLU A 203 0.65 17.69 1.44
N LEU A 204 0.10 18.84 1.81
CA LEU A 204 0.90 19.93 2.39
C LEU A 204 1.34 19.54 3.82
N GLU A 205 2.63 19.26 4.00
CA GLU A 205 3.21 18.82 5.29
C GLU A 205 3.85 19.95 6.10
N VAL A 206 4.42 20.97 5.45
CA VAL A 206 5.13 22.06 6.13
C VAL A 206 4.89 23.39 5.43
N ILE A 207 4.57 24.41 6.22
CA ILE A 207 4.57 25.82 5.78
C ILE A 207 5.66 26.53 6.58
N SER A 208 6.60 27.17 5.91
CA SER A 208 7.69 27.92 6.55
C SER A 208 7.58 29.40 6.22
N TYR A 209 7.68 30.24 7.25
CA TYR A 209 7.70 31.69 7.14
C TYR A 209 8.74 32.24 8.12
N ASP A 210 9.87 32.72 7.58
CA ASP A 210 10.99 33.23 8.38
C ASP A 210 11.44 32.22 9.46
N ASN A 211 11.34 32.56 10.74
CA ASN A 211 11.68 31.68 11.86
C ASN A 211 10.49 30.87 12.41
N TYR A 212 9.36 30.86 11.69
CA TYR A 212 8.16 30.12 12.05
C TYR A 212 7.91 28.95 11.09
N GLN A 213 7.56 27.81 11.65
CA GLN A 213 7.18 26.61 10.91
C GLN A 213 5.83 26.09 11.39
N LEU A 214 4.93 25.85 10.45
CA LEU A 214 3.68 25.13 10.69
C LEU A 214 3.86 23.72 10.14
N LEU A 215 3.77 22.73 11.02
CA LEU A 215 3.83 21.31 10.67
C LEU A 215 2.41 20.77 10.59
N LEU A 216 2.06 20.20 9.44
CA LEU A 216 0.74 19.67 9.14
C LEU A 216 0.81 18.14 9.07
N GLU A 217 -0.11 17.45 9.74
CA GLU A 217 -0.25 16.00 9.62
C GLU A 217 -1.72 15.63 9.45
N SER A 218 -2.05 15.07 8.28
CA SER A 218 -3.42 14.68 7.96
C SER A 218 -3.78 13.30 8.53
N TYR A 219 -4.99 13.22 9.05
CA TYR A 219 -5.69 11.98 9.38
C TYR A 219 -6.96 11.86 8.52
N TYR A 220 -7.70 10.76 8.70
CA TYR A 220 -8.86 10.45 7.87
C TYR A 220 -9.95 11.56 7.86
N SER A 221 -10.25 12.18 9.00
CA SER A 221 -11.35 13.16 9.11
C SER A 221 -10.94 14.50 9.74
N TYR A 222 -9.67 14.64 10.10
CA TYR A 222 -9.09 15.82 10.73
C TYR A 222 -7.60 15.89 10.41
N TYR A 223 -6.96 17.00 10.71
CA TYR A 223 -5.51 17.15 10.62
C TYR A 223 -5.01 17.99 11.79
N PHE A 224 -3.74 17.80 12.13
CA PHE A 224 -3.05 18.65 13.10
C PHE A 224 -2.33 19.78 12.39
N VAL A 225 -2.21 20.91 13.10
CA VAL A 225 -1.26 21.98 12.79
C VAL A 225 -0.47 22.27 14.05
N VAL A 226 0.84 22.07 14.00
CA VAL A 226 1.76 22.41 15.09
C VAL A 226 2.60 23.60 14.66
N ALA A 227 2.38 24.74 15.33
CA ALA A 227 3.17 25.95 15.15
C ALA A 227 4.42 25.89 16.03
N VAL A 228 5.58 26.04 15.41
CA VAL A 228 6.89 25.97 16.05
C VAL A 228 7.70 27.19 15.66
N THR A 229 8.39 27.77 16.64
CA THR A 229 9.37 28.83 16.44
C THR A 229 10.77 28.23 16.46
N GLY A 230 11.67 28.71 15.61
CA GLY A 230 13.07 28.28 15.58
C GLY A 230 13.36 27.17 14.58
N ASN A 231 14.65 26.82 14.48
CA ASN A 231 15.11 25.79 13.57
C ASN A 231 14.91 24.40 14.19
N ILE A 232 13.92 23.65 13.69
CA ILE A 232 13.64 22.29 14.16
C ILE A 232 14.64 21.31 13.53
N SER A 233 15.35 20.56 14.37
CA SER A 233 16.17 19.43 13.90
C SER A 233 15.29 18.26 13.44
N SER A 234 15.80 17.39 12.57
CA SER A 234 15.04 16.20 12.14
C SER A 234 14.63 15.27 13.29
N ALA A 235 15.42 15.21 14.37
CA ALA A 235 15.10 14.45 15.57
C ALA A 235 13.91 15.05 16.34
N GLN A 236 13.87 16.37 16.47
CA GLN A 236 12.76 17.08 17.11
C GLN A 236 11.48 16.94 16.28
N ASN A 237 11.57 17.07 14.95
CA ASN A 237 10.42 16.89 14.07
C ASN A 237 9.82 15.47 14.20
N ALA A 238 10.66 14.42 14.19
CA ALA A 238 10.21 13.05 14.41
C ALA A 238 9.50 12.86 15.76
N LYS A 239 9.98 13.52 16.82
CA LYS A 239 9.36 13.49 18.15
C LYS A 239 8.00 14.20 18.19
N ILE A 240 7.83 15.29 17.44
CA ILE A 240 6.54 15.99 17.30
C ILE A 240 5.53 15.06 16.61
N HIS A 241 5.92 14.41 15.52
CA HIS A 241 5.09 13.40 14.84
C HIS A 241 4.68 12.24 15.74
N GLU A 242 5.61 11.73 16.56
CA GLU A 242 5.29 10.69 17.53
C GLU A 242 4.30 11.17 18.60
N LYS A 243 4.47 12.41 19.09
CA LYS A 243 3.52 13.06 20.01
C LYS A 243 2.12 13.20 19.39
N MET A 244 2.01 13.70 18.15
CA MET A 244 0.73 13.78 17.42
C MET A 244 0.04 12.42 17.32
N ASN A 245 0.77 11.40 16.88
CA ASN A 245 0.22 10.04 16.74
C ASN A 245 -0.20 9.42 18.09
N THR A 246 0.57 9.65 19.14
CA THR A 246 0.25 9.15 20.48
C THR A 246 -0.98 9.83 21.04
N PHE A 247 -1.08 11.16 20.89
CA PHE A 247 -2.25 11.91 21.33
C PHE A 247 -3.51 11.48 20.58
N ALA A 248 -3.42 11.36 19.25
CA ALA A 248 -4.50 10.94 18.39
C ALA A 248 -5.07 9.58 18.81
N ARG A 249 -4.22 8.56 18.99
CA ARG A 249 -4.64 7.21 19.40
C ARG A 249 -5.32 7.18 20.77
N LYS A 250 -4.86 8.01 21.71
CA LYS A 250 -5.34 8.00 23.09
C LYS A 250 -6.62 8.80 23.29
N ASN A 251 -6.79 9.91 22.55
CA ASN A 251 -7.82 10.91 22.85
C ASN A 251 -8.81 11.17 21.71
N LEU A 252 -8.51 10.79 20.47
CA LEU A 252 -9.36 11.05 19.30
C LEU A 252 -10.00 9.75 18.81
N ASN A 253 -11.32 9.64 18.95
CA ASN A 253 -12.10 8.54 18.38
C ASN A 253 -12.99 9.04 17.22
N ARG A 254 -13.59 8.12 16.46
CA ARG A 254 -14.46 8.48 15.31
C ARG A 254 -15.65 9.36 15.68
N ASN A 255 -16.09 9.37 16.94
CA ASN A 255 -17.27 10.12 17.39
C ASN A 255 -16.91 11.55 17.83
N THR A 256 -15.72 11.77 18.40
CA THR A 256 -15.25 13.11 18.81
C THR A 256 -14.98 14.03 17.62
N VAL A 257 -14.69 13.47 16.45
CA VAL A 257 -14.36 14.25 15.24
C VAL A 257 -15.58 14.50 14.35
N LYS A 258 -16.63 13.68 14.45
CA LYS A 258 -17.82 13.73 13.59
C LYS A 258 -18.71 14.95 13.84
N THR A 259 -18.74 15.46 15.07
CA THR A 259 -19.58 16.62 15.42
C THR A 259 -19.02 17.93 14.89
N GLY A 260 -17.71 18.01 14.58
CA GLY A 260 -17.06 19.25 14.09
C GLY A 260 -17.14 20.43 15.07
N GLN A 261 -17.58 20.19 16.30
CA GLN A 261 -17.73 21.21 17.33
C GLN A 261 -16.47 21.27 18.18
N PHE A 262 -16.06 22.50 18.51
CA PHE A 262 -14.97 22.76 19.42
C PHE A 262 -15.17 22.04 20.76
N SER A 263 -14.12 21.37 21.24
CA SER A 263 -14.15 20.58 22.46
C SER A 263 -13.17 21.14 23.51
N PRO A 264 -13.66 21.91 24.51
CA PRO A 264 -12.80 22.48 25.56
C PRO A 264 -12.04 21.41 26.36
N SER A 265 -12.67 20.25 26.60
CA SER A 265 -12.04 19.15 27.33
C SER A 265 -10.90 18.49 26.55
N LEU A 266 -10.96 18.52 25.22
CA LEU A 266 -9.90 18.06 24.35
C LEU A 266 -8.75 19.08 24.29
N SER A 267 -9.06 20.38 24.23
CA SER A 267 -8.09 21.48 24.26
C SER A 267 -7.22 21.44 25.52
N ILE A 268 -7.81 21.23 26.70
CA ILE A 268 -7.06 21.09 27.96
C ILE A 268 -6.09 19.90 27.90
N LYS A 269 -6.55 18.75 27.39
CA LYS A 269 -5.69 17.57 27.22
C LYS A 269 -4.58 17.83 26.21
N LEU A 270 -4.88 18.50 25.12
CA LEU A 270 -3.94 18.85 24.06
C LEU A 270 -2.82 19.74 24.63
N LYS A 271 -3.20 20.79 25.37
CA LYS A 271 -2.27 21.70 26.04
C LYS A 271 -1.36 20.95 27.01
N SER A 272 -1.93 20.12 27.88
CA SER A 272 -1.16 19.35 28.86
C SER A 272 -0.20 18.33 28.24
N PHE A 273 -0.48 17.87 27.02
CA PHE A 273 0.31 16.84 26.37
C PHE A 273 1.46 17.45 25.57
N PHE A 274 1.22 18.58 24.90
CA PHE A 274 2.20 19.21 24.03
C PHE A 274 3.08 20.24 24.75
N LEU A 275 2.50 21.09 25.59
CA LEU A 275 3.22 22.22 26.21
C LEU A 275 3.86 21.89 27.56
N SER A 276 3.39 20.86 28.28
CA SER A 276 3.95 20.47 29.58
C SER A 276 5.26 19.68 29.52
N ASN A 277 5.72 19.30 28.33
CA ASN A 277 6.97 18.58 28.11
C ASN A 277 7.76 19.28 27.00
N PRO A 278 8.75 20.14 27.33
CA PRO A 278 9.54 20.83 26.32
C PRO A 278 10.22 19.83 25.37
N LEU A 279 10.43 20.27 24.13
CA LEU A 279 11.23 19.53 23.16
C LEU A 279 12.66 19.43 23.72
N PRO A 280 13.25 18.22 23.81
CA PRO A 280 14.64 18.08 24.18
C PRO A 280 15.57 18.48 23.02
#